data_AF-A0A5J9T9K1-F1
#
_entry.id   AF-A0A5J9T9K1-F1
#
_cell.length_a   1.000
_cell.length_b   1.000
_cell.length_c   1.000
_cell.angle_alpha   90.00
_cell.angle_beta   90.00
_cell.angle_gamma   90.00
#
_symmetry.space_group_name_H-M   'P 1'
#
loop_
_entity.id
_entity.type
_entity.pdbx_description
1 polymer ?
#
loop_
_entity_poly.entity_id
_entity_poly.type
_entity_poly.pdbx_seq_one_letter_code
_entity_poly.pdbx_strand_id
1 'polypeptide(L)'
;MASAAVMSGTEEASKPFMVEMRAEAMRLHSKDQSREGKVQALEPPFATWEPTLEAYVQYLVDSKLVFDTLEAVVDRAAVPWYAELRNTGLERSEALKQEGHTIPEPSPAGITFASYLEELSENVPPAFVCHFYNAYFGHAAGGRNIGKMIAEKILNNKEMEFYRWDGYDVPQLLQDVRGKLNQVTSDWSREEKDRCLEEIEKSFVYSRTIRHCLI
;
A
#
# COMPACT_ATOMS: atom_id res chain seq x y z
N MET A 1 -28.63 -51.86 19.86
CA MET A 1 -29.11 -51.09 18.69
C MET A 1 -28.69 -49.64 18.88
N ALA A 2 -28.17 -49.07 17.78
CA ALA A 2 -27.76 -47.70 17.47
C ALA A 2 -28.51 -46.55 18.19
N SER A 3 -27.99 -45.33 18.34
CA SER A 3 -26.69 -44.71 18.04
C SER A 3 -26.69 -43.35 18.75
N ALA A 4 -25.53 -42.92 19.28
CA ALA A 4 -25.31 -41.55 19.70
C ALA A 4 -25.21 -40.64 18.46
N ALA A 5 -25.83 -39.46 18.53
CA ALA A 5 -25.69 -38.42 17.52
C ALA A 5 -24.36 -37.69 17.75
N VAL A 6 -23.46 -37.77 16.78
CA VAL A 6 -22.24 -36.97 16.73
C VAL A 6 -22.59 -35.65 16.06
N MET A 7 -22.57 -34.55 16.82
CA MET A 7 -22.49 -33.22 16.24
C MET A 7 -21.03 -32.96 15.87
N SER A 8 -20.69 -33.07 14.58
CA SER A 8 -19.46 -32.53 14.04
C SER A 8 -19.81 -31.40 13.07
N GLY A 9 -20.09 -30.22 13.64
CA GLY A 9 -19.91 -28.98 12.90
C GLY A 9 -18.43 -28.65 12.97
N THR A 10 -17.66 -29.04 11.95
CA THR A 10 -16.35 -28.43 11.73
C THR A 10 -16.62 -26.98 11.36
N GLU A 11 -16.33 -26.05 12.28
CA GLU A 11 -16.11 -24.65 11.94
C GLU A 11 -15.01 -24.65 10.86
N GLU A 12 -15.42 -24.42 9.62
CA GLU A 12 -14.50 -24.05 8.55
C GLU A 12 -13.81 -22.78 9.06
N ALA A 13 -12.53 -22.88 9.43
CA ALA A 13 -11.78 -21.73 9.91
C ALA A 13 -11.92 -20.62 8.86
N SER A 14 -12.65 -19.56 9.22
CA SER A 14 -12.90 -18.44 8.32
C SER A 14 -11.56 -17.92 7.82
N LYS A 15 -11.43 -17.76 6.50
CA LYS A 15 -10.17 -17.33 5.89
C LYS A 15 -9.77 -15.97 6.47
N PRO A 16 -8.49 -15.75 6.80
CA PRO A 16 -8.05 -14.45 7.29
C PRO A 16 -8.37 -13.35 6.28
N PHE A 17 -8.85 -12.20 6.76
CA PHE A 17 -9.35 -11.13 5.89
C PHE A 17 -8.29 -10.59 4.91
N MET A 18 -7.00 -10.65 5.27
CA MET A 18 -5.92 -10.27 4.35
C MET A 18 -5.84 -11.14 3.08
N VAL A 19 -6.39 -12.35 3.11
CA VAL A 19 -6.53 -13.20 1.91
C VAL A 19 -7.57 -12.60 0.96
N GLU A 20 -8.69 -12.09 1.48
CA GLU A 20 -9.72 -11.41 0.69
C GLU A 20 -9.19 -10.10 0.09
N MET A 21 -8.57 -9.26 0.92
CA MET A 21 -7.93 -8.00 0.50
C MET A 21 -6.92 -8.23 -0.64
N ARG A 22 -6.06 -9.25 -0.50
CA ARG A 22 -5.09 -9.60 -1.55
C ARG A 22 -5.81 -10.03 -2.82
N ALA A 23 -6.81 -10.90 -2.73
CA ALA A 23 -7.53 -11.40 -3.90
C ALA A 23 -8.18 -10.25 -4.68
N GLU A 24 -8.81 -9.30 -3.98
CA GLU A 24 -9.47 -8.16 -4.63
C GLU A 24 -8.45 -7.17 -5.23
N ALA A 25 -7.36 -6.86 -4.51
CA ALA A 25 -6.27 -6.05 -5.06
C ALA A 25 -5.66 -6.68 -6.32
N MET A 26 -5.43 -8.01 -6.33
CA MET A 26 -4.88 -8.71 -7.51
C MET A 26 -5.85 -8.69 -8.70
N ARG A 27 -7.16 -8.66 -8.47
CA ARG A 27 -8.17 -8.61 -9.53
C ARG A 27 -8.08 -7.32 -10.37
N LEU A 28 -7.61 -6.22 -9.76
CA LEU A 28 -7.43 -4.92 -10.41
C LEU A 28 -6.08 -4.75 -11.13
N HIS A 29 -5.17 -5.72 -11.02
CA HIS A 29 -3.92 -5.66 -11.77
C HIS A 29 -4.12 -6.13 -13.22
N SER A 30 -3.38 -5.54 -14.16
CA SER A 30 -3.25 -6.09 -15.50
C SER A 30 -2.26 -7.26 -15.53
N LYS A 31 -2.31 -8.08 -16.59
CA LYS A 31 -1.33 -9.18 -16.79
C LYS A 31 0.11 -8.69 -16.86
N ASP A 32 0.32 -7.45 -17.31
CA ASP A 32 1.63 -6.84 -17.41
C ASP A 32 2.18 -6.44 -16.02
N GLN A 33 1.29 -6.18 -15.06
CA GLN A 33 1.64 -5.79 -13.69
C GLN A 33 1.66 -6.97 -12.71
N SER A 34 0.85 -8.02 -12.93
CA SER A 34 0.88 -9.24 -12.13
C SER A 34 0.45 -10.48 -12.92
N ARG A 35 1.00 -11.66 -12.59
CA ARG A 35 0.63 -12.94 -13.23
C ARG A 35 -0.85 -13.30 -13.06
N GLU A 36 -1.48 -12.81 -12.01
CA GLU A 36 -2.88 -13.07 -11.65
C GLU A 36 -3.85 -12.01 -12.21
N GLY A 37 -3.31 -10.99 -12.89
CA GLY A 37 -4.08 -9.84 -13.38
C GLY A 37 -5.11 -10.20 -14.43
N LYS A 38 -6.29 -9.57 -14.34
CA LYS A 38 -7.46 -9.87 -15.18
C LYS A 38 -7.98 -8.67 -15.96
N VAL A 39 -7.47 -7.47 -15.70
CA VAL A 39 -7.94 -6.23 -16.37
C VAL A 39 -6.97 -5.77 -17.45
N GLN A 40 -7.45 -4.88 -18.32
CA GLN A 40 -6.60 -4.19 -19.29
C GLN A 40 -5.58 -3.32 -18.57
N ALA A 41 -4.37 -3.20 -19.13
CA ALA A 41 -3.36 -2.28 -18.61
C ALA A 41 -3.89 -0.85 -18.63
N LEU A 42 -3.96 -0.23 -17.46
CA LEU A 42 -4.41 1.15 -17.30
C LEU A 42 -3.23 2.15 -17.40
N GLU A 43 -2.00 1.65 -17.40
CA GLU A 43 -0.77 2.43 -17.59
C GLU A 43 0.03 1.80 -18.74
N PRO A 44 0.79 2.59 -19.52
CA PRO A 44 1.61 2.04 -20.58
C PRO A 44 2.77 1.22 -20.00
N PRO A 45 3.39 0.31 -20.78
CA PRO A 45 4.51 -0.50 -20.31
C PRO A 45 5.69 0.36 -19.83
N PHE A 46 6.39 -0.07 -18.78
CA PHE A 46 7.53 0.68 -18.20
C PHE A 46 8.61 1.06 -19.22
N ALA A 47 8.82 0.26 -20.27
CA ALA A 47 9.76 0.56 -21.34
C ALA A 47 9.47 1.90 -22.07
N THR A 48 8.21 2.33 -22.07
CA THR A 48 7.73 3.53 -22.77
C THR A 48 7.71 4.79 -21.91
N TRP A 49 7.95 4.67 -20.61
CA TRP A 49 7.94 5.82 -19.69
C TRP A 49 9.20 6.65 -19.91
N GLU A 50 9.07 7.98 -19.94
CA GLU A 50 10.20 8.90 -20.13
C GLU A 50 10.33 9.83 -18.90
N PRO A 51 10.70 9.29 -17.73
CA PRO A 51 10.80 10.07 -16.50
C PRO A 51 11.91 11.11 -16.60
N THR A 52 11.71 12.26 -15.96
CA THR A 52 12.75 13.28 -15.76
C THR A 52 13.14 13.34 -14.29
N LEU A 53 14.31 13.91 -14.00
CA LEU A 53 14.73 14.13 -12.62
C LEU A 53 13.74 15.04 -11.87
N GLU A 54 13.21 16.07 -12.52
CA GLU A 54 12.22 16.98 -11.95
C GLU A 54 10.91 16.24 -11.59
N ALA A 55 10.37 15.46 -12.52
CA ALA A 55 9.17 14.67 -12.26
C ALA A 55 9.39 13.63 -11.16
N TYR A 56 10.57 13.00 -11.13
CA TYR A 56 10.90 12.03 -10.09
C TYR A 56 11.03 12.70 -8.71
N VAL A 57 11.62 13.89 -8.63
CA VAL A 57 11.66 14.68 -7.38
C VAL A 57 10.25 15.02 -6.91
N GLN A 58 9.34 15.45 -7.81
CA GLN A 58 7.94 15.69 -7.45
C GLN A 58 7.24 14.42 -6.95
N TYR A 59 7.42 13.29 -7.64
CA TYR A 59 6.88 12.00 -7.22
C TYR A 59 7.35 11.62 -5.80
N LEU A 60 8.63 11.85 -5.49
CA LEU A 60 9.18 11.59 -4.16
C LEU A 60 8.59 12.53 -3.10
N VAL A 61 8.39 13.82 -3.40
CA VAL A 61 7.73 14.77 -2.47
C VAL A 61 6.30 14.32 -2.16
N ASP A 62 5.52 14.02 -3.20
CA ASP A 62 4.13 13.60 -3.04
C ASP A 62 4.03 12.26 -2.29
N SER A 63 4.91 11.30 -2.62
CA SER A 63 4.99 10.02 -1.92
C SER A 63 5.37 10.23 -0.45
N LYS A 64 6.30 11.14 -0.15
CA LYS A 64 6.70 11.44 1.23
C LYS A 64 5.53 11.97 2.03
N LEU A 65 4.77 12.92 1.49
CA LEU A 65 3.60 13.46 2.16
C LEU A 65 2.56 12.36 2.49
N VAL A 66 2.35 11.42 1.56
CA VAL A 66 1.45 10.27 1.78
C VAL A 66 1.96 9.35 2.90
N PHE A 67 3.24 8.97 2.87
CA PHE A 67 3.81 8.11 3.93
C PHE A 67 3.89 8.82 5.28
N ASP A 68 4.24 10.12 5.31
CA ASP A 68 4.22 10.94 6.52
C ASP A 68 2.82 10.92 7.14
N THR A 69 1.78 11.03 6.31
CA THR A 69 0.38 11.01 6.75
C THR A 69 0.00 9.64 7.31
N LEU A 70 0.32 8.55 6.61
CA LEU A 70 0.05 7.18 7.08
C LEU A 70 0.73 6.93 8.44
N GLU A 71 2.01 7.32 8.56
CA GLU A 71 2.81 7.18 9.78
C GLU A 71 2.25 8.05 10.92
N ALA A 72 1.90 9.31 10.65
CA ALA A 72 1.30 10.21 11.64
C ALA A 72 -0.06 9.71 12.14
N VAL A 73 -0.92 9.19 11.25
CA VAL A 73 -2.22 8.63 11.65
C VAL A 73 -2.03 7.46 12.61
N VAL A 74 -1.16 6.51 12.27
CA VAL A 74 -0.94 5.35 13.14
C VAL A 74 -0.23 5.75 14.44
N ASP A 75 0.62 6.77 14.41
CA ASP A 75 1.29 7.31 15.60
C ASP A 75 0.33 8.06 16.53
N ARG A 76 -0.65 8.81 16.02
CA ARG A 76 -1.70 9.40 16.87
C ARG A 76 -2.59 8.33 17.53
N ALA A 77 -2.82 7.21 16.84
CA ALA A 77 -3.69 6.11 17.25
C ALA A 77 -5.03 6.55 17.87
N ALA A 78 -5.73 7.45 17.16
CA ALA A 78 -7.09 7.85 17.54
C ALA A 78 -8.10 6.68 17.52
N VAL A 79 -7.78 5.61 16.77
CA VAL A 79 -8.51 4.34 16.75
C VAL A 79 -7.68 3.29 17.51
N PRO A 80 -8.27 2.51 18.44
CA PRO A 80 -7.52 1.68 19.39
C PRO A 80 -6.47 0.73 18.77
N TRP A 81 -6.72 0.23 17.57
CA TRP A 81 -5.88 -0.76 16.90
C TRP A 81 -4.86 -0.16 15.91
N TYR A 82 -4.85 1.15 15.69
CA TYR A 82 -3.83 1.80 14.86
C TYR A 82 -2.42 1.66 15.45
N ALA A 83 -2.30 1.59 16.78
CA ALA A 83 -1.01 1.42 17.43
C ALA A 83 -0.29 0.10 17.05
N GLU A 84 -1.06 -0.94 16.69
CA GLU A 84 -0.50 -2.23 16.24
C GLU A 84 0.26 -2.09 14.90
N LEU A 85 -0.12 -1.09 14.10
CA LEU A 85 0.46 -0.79 12.78
C LEU A 85 1.66 0.17 12.83
N ARG A 86 2.15 0.52 14.04
CA ARG A 86 3.40 1.27 14.21
C ARG A 86 4.61 0.34 14.14
N ASN A 87 5.77 0.92 13.81
CA ASN A 87 7.09 0.26 13.87
C ASN A 87 7.07 -1.10 13.17
N THR A 88 6.47 -1.13 11.98
CA THR A 88 6.35 -2.34 11.15
C THR A 88 7.64 -2.65 10.40
N GLY A 89 8.52 -1.65 10.27
CA GLY A 89 9.67 -1.66 9.37
C GLY A 89 9.28 -1.34 7.92
N LEU A 90 7.99 -1.14 7.61
CA LEU A 90 7.55 -0.68 6.28
C LEU A 90 7.65 0.84 6.12
N GLU A 91 7.74 1.61 7.21
CA GLU A 91 7.77 3.08 7.23
C GLU A 91 8.78 3.62 6.21
N ARG A 92 8.38 4.64 5.42
CA ARG A 92 9.13 5.12 4.25
C ARG A 92 9.50 6.59 4.31
N SER A 93 8.89 7.36 5.19
CA SER A 93 9.06 8.81 5.28
C SER A 93 10.53 9.23 5.47
N GLU A 94 11.26 8.51 6.33
CA GLU A 94 12.67 8.78 6.60
C GLU A 94 13.56 8.47 5.38
N ALA A 95 13.26 7.42 4.63
CA ALA A 95 13.98 7.02 3.42
C ALA A 95 13.72 7.96 2.21
N LEU A 96 12.79 8.92 2.38
CA LEU A 96 12.40 9.91 1.38
C LEU A 96 12.96 11.31 1.68
N LYS A 97 13.90 11.44 2.62
CA LYS A 97 14.61 12.70 2.84
C LYS A 97 15.37 13.10 1.59
N GLN A 98 14.98 14.23 1.01
CA GLN A 98 15.61 14.76 -0.19
C GLN A 98 16.80 15.64 0.17
N GLU A 99 17.94 15.41 -0.49
CA GLU A 99 19.13 16.24 -0.40
C GLU A 99 19.66 16.56 -1.80
N GLY A 100 20.31 17.72 -1.95
CA GLY A 100 21.06 18.07 -3.17
C GLY A 100 20.25 18.58 -4.36
N HIS A 101 18.93 18.75 -4.24
CA HIS A 101 18.06 19.31 -5.27
C HIS A 101 17.10 20.37 -4.70
N THR A 102 16.58 21.25 -5.57
CA THR A 102 15.47 22.13 -5.21
C THR A 102 14.24 21.26 -4.97
N ILE A 103 13.72 21.28 -3.73
CA ILE A 103 12.55 20.51 -3.33
C ILE A 103 11.31 21.33 -3.71
N PRO A 104 10.42 20.84 -4.59
CA PRO A 104 9.16 21.50 -4.90
C PRO A 104 8.16 21.33 -3.74
N GLU A 105 7.12 22.14 -3.75
CA GLU A 105 5.96 21.91 -2.88
C GLU A 105 5.20 20.64 -3.30
N PRO A 106 4.48 19.98 -2.38
CA PRO A 106 3.59 18.88 -2.73
C PRO A 106 2.58 19.30 -3.81
N SER A 107 2.36 18.41 -4.79
CA SER A 107 1.41 18.67 -5.86
C SER A 107 -0.03 18.56 -5.35
N PRO A 108 -1.02 19.06 -6.11
CA PRO A 108 -2.43 18.83 -5.80
C PRO A 108 -2.79 17.34 -5.64
N ALA A 109 -2.12 16.43 -6.35
CA ALA A 109 -2.36 14.99 -6.22
C ALA A 109 -1.90 14.48 -4.84
N GLY A 110 -0.68 14.83 -4.42
CA GLY A 110 -0.15 14.50 -3.09
C GLY A 110 -1.03 15.04 -1.97
N ILE A 111 -1.40 16.33 -2.05
CA ILE A 111 -2.24 17.01 -1.05
C ILE A 111 -3.63 16.35 -0.97
N THR A 112 -4.25 16.06 -2.12
CA THR A 112 -5.59 15.45 -2.15
C THR A 112 -5.55 14.05 -1.52
N PHE A 113 -4.53 13.24 -1.82
CA PHE A 113 -4.44 11.91 -1.26
C PHE A 113 -4.19 11.94 0.25
N ALA A 114 -3.22 12.75 0.70
CA ALA A 114 -2.95 12.90 2.14
C ALA A 114 -4.17 13.40 2.92
N SER A 115 -4.87 14.41 2.41
CA SER A 115 -6.09 14.92 3.04
C SER A 115 -7.19 13.85 3.12
N TYR A 116 -7.32 13.02 2.08
CA TYR A 116 -8.27 11.92 2.05
C TYR A 116 -7.92 10.82 3.06
N LEU A 117 -6.64 10.50 3.23
CA LEU A 117 -6.19 9.54 4.25
C LEU A 117 -6.50 10.03 5.67
N GLU A 118 -6.29 11.31 5.94
CA GLU A 118 -6.67 11.95 7.20
C GLU A 118 -8.18 11.83 7.45
N GLU A 119 -9.00 12.22 6.47
CA GLU A 119 -10.47 12.12 6.56
C GLU A 119 -10.93 10.68 6.84
N LEU A 120 -10.40 9.69 6.12
CA LEU A 120 -10.75 8.29 6.32
C LEU A 120 -10.31 7.78 7.69
N SER A 121 -9.17 8.25 8.20
CA SER A 121 -8.65 7.78 9.49
C SER A 121 -9.56 8.08 10.67
N GLU A 122 -10.32 9.17 10.59
CA GLU A 122 -11.26 9.59 11.63
C GLU A 122 -12.68 9.07 11.39
N ASN A 123 -13.11 9.07 10.14
CA ASN A 123 -14.53 8.85 9.81
C ASN A 123 -14.82 7.42 9.34
N VAL A 124 -13.86 6.75 8.70
CA VAL A 124 -14.04 5.41 8.14
C VAL A 124 -12.76 4.56 8.34
N PRO A 125 -12.42 4.17 9.58
CA PRO A 125 -11.17 3.46 9.86
C PRO A 125 -10.90 2.19 9.02
N PRO A 126 -11.90 1.36 8.66
CA PRO A 126 -11.69 0.23 7.76
C PRO A 126 -11.20 0.64 6.36
N ALA A 127 -11.72 1.76 5.83
CA ALA A 127 -11.27 2.32 4.56
C ALA A 127 -9.81 2.81 4.65
N PHE A 128 -9.43 3.47 5.75
CA PHE A 128 -8.03 3.86 5.96
C PHE A 128 -7.06 2.65 5.91
N VAL A 129 -7.44 1.52 6.53
CA VAL A 129 -6.63 0.28 6.48
C VAL A 129 -6.45 -0.24 5.06
N CYS A 130 -7.47 -0.11 4.22
CA CYS A 130 -7.35 -0.47 2.81
C CYS A 130 -6.21 0.29 2.13
N HIS A 131 -6.14 1.61 2.34
CA HIS A 131 -5.09 2.44 1.78
C HIS A 131 -3.73 2.18 2.42
N PHE A 132 -3.67 1.99 3.74
CA PHE A 132 -2.45 1.58 4.43
C PHE A 132 -1.87 0.30 3.81
N TYR A 133 -2.70 -0.73 3.67
CA TYR A 133 -2.31 -2.00 3.06
C TYR A 133 -1.82 -1.80 1.61
N ASN A 134 -2.62 -1.15 0.75
CA ASN A 134 -2.27 -1.03 -0.66
C ASN A 134 -1.05 -0.13 -0.91
N ALA A 135 -0.87 0.94 -0.13
CA ALA A 135 0.29 1.82 -0.24
C ALA A 135 1.59 1.06 0.08
N TYR A 136 1.66 0.41 1.25
CA TYR A 136 2.87 -0.27 1.67
C TYR A 136 3.15 -1.57 0.88
N PHE A 137 2.14 -2.41 0.67
CA PHE A 137 2.32 -3.67 -0.07
C PHE A 137 2.55 -3.41 -1.56
N GLY A 138 1.88 -2.40 -2.12
CA GLY A 138 2.11 -1.95 -3.49
C GLY A 138 3.53 -1.45 -3.69
N HIS A 139 4.05 -0.64 -2.78
CA HIS A 139 5.42 -0.12 -2.83
C HIS A 139 6.47 -1.23 -2.69
N ALA A 140 6.34 -2.08 -1.66
CA ALA A 140 7.28 -3.18 -1.40
C ALA A 140 7.29 -4.27 -2.48
N ALA A 141 6.24 -4.33 -3.32
CA ALA A 141 6.16 -5.23 -4.48
C ALA A 141 6.41 -4.48 -5.80
N GLY A 142 5.37 -3.88 -6.38
CA GLY A 142 5.42 -3.24 -7.69
C GLY A 142 6.28 -1.96 -7.71
N GLY A 143 6.28 -1.19 -6.62
CA GLY A 143 7.08 0.03 -6.49
C GLY A 143 8.57 -0.20 -6.68
N ARG A 144 9.10 -1.36 -6.25
CA ARG A 144 10.51 -1.73 -6.47
C ARG A 144 10.87 -1.87 -7.95
N ASN A 145 9.93 -2.30 -8.79
CA ASN A 145 10.17 -2.38 -10.24
C ASN A 145 10.19 -0.97 -10.88
N ILE A 146 9.34 -0.05 -10.39
CA ILE A 146 9.39 1.36 -10.78
C ILE A 146 10.75 1.96 -10.39
N GLY A 147 11.21 1.70 -9.15
CA GLY A 147 12.50 2.18 -8.67
C GLY A 147 13.69 1.70 -9.52
N LYS A 148 13.68 0.43 -9.95
CA LYS A 148 14.69 -0.10 -10.88
C LYS A 148 14.66 0.61 -12.23
N MET A 149 13.48 0.78 -12.80
CA MET A 149 13.31 1.49 -14.08
C MET A 149 13.82 2.94 -13.99
N ILE A 150 13.48 3.66 -12.92
CA ILE A 150 13.97 5.02 -12.67
C ILE A 150 15.49 5.05 -12.52
N ALA A 151 16.05 4.11 -11.75
CA ALA A 151 17.49 4.02 -11.54
C ALA A 151 18.24 3.83 -12.87
N GLU A 152 17.75 2.91 -13.70
CA GLU A 152 18.30 2.62 -15.04
C GLU A 152 18.23 3.83 -15.97
N LYS A 153 17.09 4.53 -16.02
CA LYS A 153 16.86 5.62 -16.98
C LYS A 153 17.52 6.95 -16.59
N ILE A 154 17.45 7.34 -15.32
CA ILE A 154 17.80 8.71 -14.91
C ILE A 154 18.77 8.83 -13.74
N LEU A 155 19.13 7.73 -13.06
CA LEU A 155 20.03 7.78 -11.87
C LEU A 155 21.34 7.00 -12.04
N ASN A 156 21.76 6.68 -13.28
CA ASN A 156 22.99 5.91 -13.54
C ASN A 156 23.05 4.58 -12.75
N ASN A 157 21.92 3.87 -12.68
CA ASN A 157 21.74 2.62 -11.93
C ASN A 157 21.90 2.75 -10.40
N LYS A 158 21.85 3.97 -9.85
CA LYS A 158 21.83 4.18 -8.40
C LYS A 158 20.45 3.80 -7.83
N GLU A 159 20.42 2.79 -6.99
CA GLU A 159 19.22 2.44 -6.21
C GLU A 159 19.02 3.43 -5.04
N MET A 160 17.79 3.92 -4.88
CA MET A 160 17.44 4.90 -3.85
C MET A 160 16.95 4.23 -2.57
N GLU A 161 17.21 4.85 -1.41
CA GLU A 161 16.81 4.34 -0.09
C GLU A 161 15.31 4.04 0.02
N PHE A 162 14.48 4.83 -0.66
CA PHE A 162 13.04 4.62 -0.73
C PHE A 162 12.65 3.19 -1.14
N TYR A 163 13.46 2.51 -1.97
CA TYR A 163 13.20 1.16 -2.46
C TYR A 163 13.97 0.06 -1.71
N ARG A 164 14.72 0.40 -0.65
CA ARG A 164 15.55 -0.51 0.13
C ARG A 164 15.04 -0.69 1.56
N TRP A 165 15.27 -1.88 2.10
CA TRP A 165 15.00 -2.24 3.49
C TRP A 165 16.25 -2.91 4.06
N ASP A 166 17.28 -2.10 4.30
CA ASP A 166 18.57 -2.60 4.75
C ASP A 166 18.44 -3.30 6.11
N GLY A 167 18.94 -4.54 6.18
CA GLY A 167 18.86 -5.38 7.39
C GLY A 167 17.53 -6.13 7.59
N TYR A 168 16.57 -6.02 6.66
CA TYR A 168 15.29 -6.72 6.76
C TYR A 168 15.07 -7.70 5.59
N ASP A 169 14.40 -8.81 5.89
CA ASP A 169 13.83 -9.70 4.87
C ASP A 169 12.42 -9.21 4.50
N VAL A 170 12.29 -8.53 3.35
CA VAL A 170 11.03 -7.90 2.91
C VAL A 170 9.85 -8.89 2.87
N PRO A 171 9.98 -10.11 2.29
CA PRO A 171 8.97 -11.16 2.40
C PRO A 171 8.49 -11.44 3.83
N GLN A 172 9.41 -11.60 4.79
CA GLN A 172 9.07 -11.84 6.20
C GLN A 172 8.36 -10.63 6.81
N LEU A 173 8.86 -9.43 6.54
CA LEU A 173 8.30 -8.18 7.04
C LEU A 173 6.87 -7.95 6.53
N LEU A 174 6.62 -8.24 5.25
CA LEU A 174 5.26 -8.23 4.69
C LEU A 174 4.37 -9.31 5.32
N GLN A 175 4.92 -10.47 5.68
CA GLN A 175 4.17 -11.52 6.36
C GLN A 175 3.77 -11.12 7.79
N ASP A 176 4.69 -10.48 8.52
CA ASP A 176 4.44 -10.01 9.88
C ASP A 176 3.36 -8.92 9.90
N VAL A 177 3.42 -7.97 8.95
CA VAL A 177 2.40 -6.93 8.80
C VAL A 177 1.04 -7.52 8.39
N ARG A 178 0.99 -8.56 7.56
CA ARG A 178 -0.27 -9.29 7.31
C ARG A 178 -0.82 -9.92 8.59
N GLY A 179 0.05 -10.46 9.45
CA GLY A 179 -0.33 -10.99 10.76
C GLY A 179 -1.01 -9.94 11.63
N LYS A 180 -0.36 -8.77 11.77
CA LYS A 180 -0.91 -7.61 12.49
C LYS A 180 -2.26 -7.16 11.91
N LEU A 181 -2.37 -7.04 10.59
CA LEU A 181 -3.62 -6.66 9.94
C LEU A 181 -4.74 -7.70 10.16
N ASN A 182 -4.43 -8.99 10.15
CA ASN A 182 -5.43 -10.03 10.48
C ASN A 182 -5.88 -9.95 11.95
N GLN A 183 -4.99 -9.59 12.88
CA GLN A 183 -5.36 -9.32 14.27
C GLN A 183 -6.26 -8.09 14.38
N VAL A 184 -5.90 -6.99 13.72
CA VAL A 184 -6.70 -5.75 13.68
C VAL A 184 -8.12 -6.00 13.14
N THR A 185 -8.24 -6.89 12.16
CA THR A 185 -9.48 -7.15 11.43
C THR A 185 -10.24 -8.39 11.92
N SER A 186 -9.79 -9.05 12.99
CA SER A 186 -10.42 -10.27 13.51
C SER A 186 -11.84 -10.01 13.98
N ASP A 187 -12.03 -8.87 14.64
CA ASP A 187 -13.29 -8.51 15.31
C ASP A 187 -14.19 -7.63 14.44
N TRP A 188 -13.75 -7.32 13.21
CA TRP A 188 -14.53 -6.54 12.27
C TRP A 188 -15.78 -7.30 11.82
N SER A 189 -16.89 -6.57 11.77
CA SER A 189 -18.12 -7.04 11.13
C SER A 189 -17.91 -7.26 9.63
N ARG A 190 -18.86 -7.94 8.97
CA ARG A 190 -18.82 -8.09 7.51
C ARG A 190 -18.89 -6.74 6.82
N GLU A 191 -19.71 -5.83 7.32
CA GLU A 191 -19.88 -4.46 6.79
C GLU A 191 -18.59 -3.65 6.90
N GLU A 192 -17.82 -3.79 7.98
CA GLU A 192 -16.51 -3.14 8.11
C GLU A 192 -15.49 -3.70 7.12
N LYS A 193 -15.47 -5.03 6.95
CA LYS A 193 -14.66 -5.70 5.92
C LYS A 193 -15.04 -5.23 4.52
N ASP A 194 -16.32 -5.11 4.22
CA ASP A 194 -16.83 -4.63 2.93
C ASP A 194 -16.43 -3.18 2.67
N ARG A 195 -16.57 -2.28 3.66
CA ARG A 195 -16.09 -0.88 3.55
C ARG A 195 -14.60 -0.79 3.25
N CYS A 196 -13.80 -1.69 3.80
CA CYS A 196 -12.38 -1.78 3.48
C CYS A 196 -12.16 -2.22 2.02
N LEU A 197 -12.87 -3.26 1.55
CA LEU A 197 -12.74 -3.77 0.18
C LEU A 197 -13.21 -2.75 -0.87
N GLU A 198 -14.27 -1.99 -0.59
CA GLU A 198 -14.84 -0.96 -1.49
C GLU A 198 -13.82 0.13 -1.87
N GLU A 199 -12.81 0.39 -1.03
CA GLU A 199 -11.80 1.43 -1.26
C GLU A 199 -10.61 0.97 -2.10
N ILE A 200 -10.52 -0.33 -2.45
CA ILE A 200 -9.35 -0.86 -3.18
C ILE A 200 -9.17 -0.14 -4.52
N GLU A 201 -10.23 0.02 -5.30
CA GLU A 201 -10.14 0.69 -6.61
C GLU A 201 -9.66 2.13 -6.46
N LYS A 202 -10.19 2.85 -5.47
CA LYS A 202 -9.82 4.24 -5.19
C LYS A 202 -8.35 4.36 -4.77
N SER A 203 -7.86 3.40 -3.98
CA SER A 203 -6.44 3.32 -3.60
C SER A 203 -5.52 3.19 -4.82
N PHE A 204 -5.92 2.37 -5.80
CA PHE A 204 -5.17 2.24 -7.06
C PHE A 204 -5.21 3.53 -7.87
N VAL A 205 -6.36 4.22 -7.93
CA VAL A 205 -6.49 5.51 -8.61
C VAL A 205 -5.53 6.53 -7.99
N TYR A 206 -5.56 6.73 -6.68
CA TYR A 206 -4.64 7.67 -6.01
C TYR A 206 -3.18 7.32 -6.26
N SER A 207 -2.82 6.04 -6.09
CA SER A 207 -1.45 5.57 -6.33
C SER A 207 -0.99 5.83 -7.77
N ARG A 208 -1.88 5.68 -8.76
CA ARG A 208 -1.61 5.99 -10.17
C ARG A 208 -1.47 7.48 -10.44
N THR A 209 -2.35 8.29 -9.86
CA THR A 209 -2.31 9.75 -10.00
C THR A 209 -0.97 10.31 -9.51
N ILE A 210 -0.46 9.84 -8.37
CA ILE A 210 0.82 10.28 -7.80
C ILE A 210 1.99 9.98 -8.76
N ARG A 211 2.02 8.77 -9.35
CA ARG A 211 3.12 8.36 -10.24
C ARG A 211 2.93 8.76 -11.70
N HIS A 212 1.81 9.41 -12.05
CA HIS A 212 1.51 9.77 -13.43
C HIS A 212 2.54 10.72 -14.04
N CYS A 213 3.18 11.57 -13.21
CA CYS A 213 4.25 12.46 -13.65
C CYS A 213 5.50 11.72 -14.18
N LEU A 214 5.65 10.42 -13.92
CA LEU A 214 6.80 9.61 -14.36
C LEU A 214 6.63 9.02 -15.78
N ILE A 215 5.47 9.18 -16.39
CA ILE A 215 5.07 8.54 -17.66
C ILE A 215 5.28 9.51 -18.81
#